data_AF-A0A965R106-F1
#
_entry.id   AF-A0A965R106-F1
#
_cell.length_a   1.000
_cell.length_b   1.000
_cell.length_c   1.000
_cell.angle_alpha   90.00
_cell.angle_beta   90.00
_cell.angle_gamma   90.00
#
_symmetry.space_group_name_H-M   'P 1'
#
loop_
_entity.id
_entity.type
_entity.pdbx_description
1 polymer ?
#
loop_
_entity_poly.entity_id
_entity_poly.type
_entity_poly.pdbx_seq_one_letter_code
_entity_poly.pdbx_strand_id
1 'polypeptide(L)'
;LPFGKGAGYLRKHFFPLPREQAITHIKGVKLLLWANVLLLVSHVLTWVFSEQLALPRLIDAIDVFVAGQPLPIATGWAVLIYGTFRYALQIAIWAHLFIGLARMAGYRLPRGSWRPLESRTLMEYFNRFHFYFKEILVDLFFIPTFFKVFKQHPRLRMFTATFMAAGVGNALWHFMADIQLIAVDGLWGALSSFSSYLFYSFVLAVGVGLSQVRASMGYRPSSTLAGRIYAFLFVWSFVVLLRVFSDGTRDHSFAQRLQFLLSLFGLHTGISL
;
A
#
# COMPACT_ATOMS: atom_id res chain seq x y z
N LEU A 1 -11.12 -7.87 -5.62
CA LEU A 1 -11.40 -8.97 -6.58
C LEU A 1 -10.07 -9.57 -7.04
N PRO A 2 -10.01 -10.82 -7.56
CA PRO A 2 -8.81 -11.34 -8.23
C PRO A 2 -8.64 -10.61 -9.58
N PHE A 3 -8.29 -9.33 -9.50
CA PHE A 3 -8.15 -8.46 -10.66
C PHE A 3 -7.15 -9.07 -11.64
N GLY A 4 -7.47 -9.04 -12.93
CA GLY A 4 -6.61 -9.57 -14.00
C GLY A 4 -6.52 -11.10 -14.10
N LYS A 5 -7.22 -11.88 -13.26
CA LYS A 5 -7.20 -13.35 -13.35
C LYS A 5 -8.39 -13.86 -14.18
N GLY A 6 -8.09 -14.59 -15.26
CA GLY A 6 -9.09 -15.14 -16.19
C GLY A 6 -9.77 -16.43 -15.72
N ALA A 7 -10.70 -16.94 -16.53
CA ALA A 7 -11.52 -18.11 -16.21
C ALA A 7 -10.73 -19.37 -15.84
N GLY A 8 -9.55 -19.59 -16.44
CA GLY A 8 -8.69 -20.74 -16.11
C GLY A 8 -8.18 -20.71 -14.65
N TYR A 9 -7.85 -19.52 -14.13
CA TYR A 9 -7.44 -19.36 -12.74
C TYR A 9 -8.60 -19.65 -11.79
N LEU A 10 -9.81 -19.19 -12.11
CA LEU A 10 -11.01 -19.45 -11.31
C LEU A 10 -11.37 -20.93 -11.30
N ARG A 11 -11.30 -21.62 -12.45
CA ARG A 11 -11.53 -23.07 -12.53
C ARG A 11 -10.57 -23.86 -11.65
N LYS A 12 -9.28 -23.50 -11.61
CA LYS A 12 -8.28 -24.14 -10.74
C LYS A 12 -8.60 -24.01 -9.25
N HIS A 13 -9.31 -22.94 -8.86
CA HIS A 13 -9.67 -22.67 -7.47
C HIS A 13 -11.12 -23.05 -7.13
N PHE A 14 -11.87 -23.53 -8.12
CA PHE A 14 -13.22 -24.06 -7.92
C PHE A 14 -13.12 -25.55 -7.60
N PHE A 15 -13.71 -25.96 -6.48
CA PHE A 15 -13.72 -27.35 -6.07
C PHE A 15 -15.15 -27.89 -6.18
N PRO A 16 -15.41 -28.95 -6.97
CA PRO A 16 -16.76 -29.51 -7.14
C PRO A 16 -17.15 -30.46 -6.00
N LEU A 17 -16.19 -30.98 -5.22
CA LEU A 17 -16.43 -31.94 -4.16
C LEU A 17 -17.16 -31.29 -2.97
N PRO A 18 -18.31 -31.83 -2.50
CA PRO A 18 -19.11 -31.22 -1.44
C PRO A 18 -18.33 -30.93 -0.15
N ARG A 19 -17.43 -31.85 0.24
CA ARG A 19 -16.58 -31.70 1.42
C ARG A 19 -15.61 -30.52 1.30
N GLU A 20 -15.00 -30.35 0.13
CA GLU A 20 -14.05 -29.28 -0.12
C GLU A 20 -14.73 -27.91 -0.22
N GLN A 21 -15.95 -27.89 -0.79
CA GLN A 21 -16.81 -26.71 -0.78
C GLN A 21 -17.18 -26.31 0.65
N ALA A 22 -17.64 -27.25 1.48
CA ALA A 22 -17.98 -26.97 2.88
C ALA A 22 -16.79 -26.38 3.66
N ILE A 23 -15.58 -26.95 3.51
CA ILE A 23 -14.36 -26.40 4.11
C ILE A 23 -14.07 -24.98 3.58
N THR A 24 -14.29 -24.74 2.29
CA THR A 24 -14.08 -23.44 1.66
C THR A 24 -15.08 -22.41 2.16
N HIS A 25 -16.35 -22.77 2.30
CA HIS A 25 -17.41 -21.92 2.86
C HIS A 25 -17.12 -21.56 4.32
N ILE A 26 -16.75 -22.52 5.17
CA ILE A 26 -16.35 -22.25 6.57
C ILE A 26 -15.18 -21.27 6.62
N LYS A 27 -14.18 -21.44 5.74
CA LYS A 27 -13.05 -20.50 5.63
C LYS A 27 -13.49 -19.13 5.09
N GLY A 28 -14.53 -19.06 4.27
CA GLY A 28 -15.17 -17.83 3.81
C GLY A 28 -15.84 -17.08 4.96
N VAL A 29 -16.73 -17.76 5.70
CA VAL A 29 -17.39 -17.22 6.91
C VAL A 29 -16.36 -16.68 7.91
N LYS A 30 -15.29 -17.45 8.20
CA LYS A 30 -14.22 -16.98 9.11
C LYS A 30 -13.57 -15.68 8.63
N LEU A 31 -13.36 -15.50 7.32
CA LEU A 31 -12.81 -14.25 6.80
C LEU A 31 -13.81 -13.09 6.87
N LEU A 32 -15.10 -13.35 6.62
CA LEU A 32 -16.14 -12.34 6.71
C LEU A 32 -16.34 -11.87 8.16
N LEU A 33 -16.34 -12.79 9.11
CA LEU A 33 -16.34 -12.46 10.55
C LEU A 33 -15.11 -11.61 10.91
N TRP A 34 -13.93 -12.00 10.44
CA TRP A 34 -12.72 -11.20 10.66
C TRP A 34 -12.79 -9.81 10.03
N ALA A 35 -13.37 -9.68 8.83
CA ALA A 35 -13.58 -8.37 8.20
C ALA A 35 -14.49 -7.48 9.04
N ASN A 36 -15.54 -8.03 9.66
CA ASN A 36 -16.41 -7.29 10.59
C ASN A 36 -15.68 -6.87 11.88
N VAL A 37 -14.82 -7.73 12.45
CA VAL A 37 -13.99 -7.35 13.59
C VAL A 37 -13.06 -6.19 13.23
N LEU A 38 -12.40 -6.26 12.07
CA LEU A 38 -11.55 -5.16 11.58
C LEU A 38 -12.35 -3.88 11.32
N LEU A 39 -13.57 -4.01 10.83
CA LEU A 39 -14.48 -2.88 10.63
C LEU A 39 -14.87 -2.23 11.97
N LEU A 40 -15.19 -3.03 13.00
CA LEU A 40 -15.45 -2.52 14.35
C LEU A 40 -14.23 -1.79 14.91
N VAL A 41 -13.03 -2.35 14.77
CA VAL A 41 -11.78 -1.68 15.15
C VAL A 41 -11.64 -0.34 14.40
N SER A 42 -11.97 -0.30 13.11
CA SER A 42 -11.92 0.94 12.33
C SER A 42 -12.90 2.00 12.85
N HIS A 43 -14.10 1.60 13.28
CA HIS A 43 -15.08 2.51 13.86
C HIS A 43 -14.62 3.04 15.21
N VAL A 44 -14.14 2.15 16.10
CA VAL A 44 -13.59 2.56 17.41
C VAL A 44 -12.42 3.53 17.23
N LEU A 45 -11.50 3.23 16.32
CA LEU A 45 -10.39 4.12 16.00
C LEU A 45 -10.85 5.46 15.41
N THR A 46 -11.96 5.49 14.66
CA THR A 46 -12.53 6.74 14.14
C THR A 46 -13.17 7.55 15.25
N TRP A 47 -13.96 6.92 16.10
CA TRP A 47 -14.56 7.55 17.27
C TRP A 47 -13.50 8.14 18.20
N VAL A 48 -12.47 7.38 18.59
CA VAL A 48 -11.40 7.88 19.48
C VAL A 48 -10.62 9.03 18.83
N PHE A 49 -10.07 8.82 17.64
CA PHE A 49 -9.09 9.76 17.09
C PHE A 49 -9.75 10.94 16.36
N SER A 50 -10.82 10.73 15.60
CA SER A 50 -11.47 11.80 14.84
C SER A 50 -12.56 12.52 15.63
N GLU A 51 -13.31 11.83 16.49
CA GLU A 51 -14.42 12.47 17.22
C GLU A 51 -14.01 12.96 18.62
N GLN A 52 -13.32 12.13 19.41
CA GLN A 52 -12.90 12.53 20.77
C GLN A 52 -11.65 13.41 20.78
N LEU A 53 -10.63 13.05 19.98
CA LEU A 53 -9.37 13.80 19.90
C LEU A 53 -9.37 14.86 18.78
N ALA A 54 -10.45 14.96 18.00
CA ALA A 54 -10.59 15.90 16.89
C ALA A 54 -9.40 15.91 15.91
N LEU A 55 -8.74 14.75 15.69
CA LEU A 55 -7.64 14.68 14.73
C LEU A 55 -8.18 14.85 13.31
N PRO A 56 -7.65 15.83 12.55
CA PRO A 56 -8.05 16.05 11.17
C PRO A 56 -7.58 14.91 10.26
N ARG A 57 -8.10 14.85 9.03
CA ARG A 57 -7.55 13.95 8.02
C ARG A 57 -6.19 14.49 7.56
N LEU A 58 -5.40 13.62 6.94
CA LEU A 58 -4.09 14.02 6.42
C LEU A 58 -4.19 15.15 5.40
N ILE A 59 -5.22 15.15 4.55
CA ILE A 59 -5.45 16.21 3.57
C ILE A 59 -5.75 17.53 4.28
N ASP A 60 -6.72 17.56 5.21
CA ASP A 60 -7.07 18.77 5.96
C ASP A 60 -5.87 19.32 6.76
N ALA A 61 -4.99 18.44 7.27
CA ALA A 61 -3.77 18.86 7.96
C ALA A 61 -2.75 19.52 7.02
N ILE A 62 -2.67 19.08 5.76
CA ILE A 62 -1.84 19.72 4.73
C ILE A 62 -2.48 21.03 4.27
N ASP A 63 -3.81 21.09 4.11
CA ASP A 63 -4.54 22.34 3.80
C ASP A 63 -4.23 23.44 4.83
N VAL A 64 -4.38 23.11 6.11
CA VAL A 64 -4.12 24.02 7.24
C VAL A 64 -2.64 24.43 7.30
N PHE A 65 -1.72 23.52 6.98
CA PHE A 65 -0.30 23.84 6.86
C PHE A 65 -0.02 24.82 5.70
N VAL A 66 -0.59 24.58 4.52
CA VAL A 66 -0.44 25.44 3.33
C VAL A 66 -1.06 26.81 3.56
N ALA A 67 -2.15 26.89 4.33
CA ALA A 67 -2.77 28.14 4.76
C ALA A 67 -1.94 28.93 5.79
N GLY A 68 -0.74 28.46 6.15
CA GLY A 68 0.16 29.13 7.09
C GLY A 68 -0.20 28.94 8.56
N GLN A 69 -1.06 27.96 8.88
CA GLN A 69 -1.51 27.68 10.25
C GLN A 69 -1.08 26.27 10.70
N PRO A 70 0.22 25.94 10.71
CA PRO A 70 0.68 24.57 10.94
C PRO A 70 0.18 24.00 12.28
N LEU A 71 -0.29 22.75 12.24
CA LEU A 71 -0.63 22.01 13.46
C LEU A 71 0.62 21.79 14.32
N PRO A 72 0.46 21.62 15.65
CA PRO A 72 1.56 21.18 16.51
C PRO A 72 2.22 19.91 15.97
N ILE A 73 3.54 19.80 16.07
CA ILE A 73 4.34 18.69 15.50
C ILE A 73 3.79 17.32 15.95
N ALA A 74 3.49 17.17 17.24
CA ALA A 74 2.93 15.94 17.79
C ALA A 74 1.58 15.57 17.13
N THR A 75 0.73 16.56 16.88
CA THR A 75 -0.54 16.40 16.17
C THR A 75 -0.32 16.00 14.72
N GLY A 76 0.63 16.64 14.02
CA GLY A 76 0.99 16.28 12.65
C GLY A 76 1.46 14.83 12.52
N TRP A 77 2.31 14.36 13.45
CA TRP A 77 2.70 12.95 13.52
C TRP A 77 1.52 12.03 13.81
N ALA A 78 0.65 12.41 14.75
CA ALA A 78 -0.54 11.62 15.08
C ALA A 78 -1.46 11.45 13.86
N VAL A 79 -1.73 12.54 13.12
CA VAL A 79 -2.50 12.51 11.87
C VAL A 79 -1.88 11.57 10.85
N LEU A 80 -0.57 11.65 10.64
CA LEU A 80 0.12 10.84 9.64
C LEU A 80 0.11 9.34 10.00
N ILE A 81 0.43 9.01 11.25
CA ILE A 81 0.43 7.63 11.74
C ILE A 81 -0.99 7.06 11.68
N TYR A 82 -1.96 7.79 12.22
CA TYR A 82 -3.36 7.39 12.25
C TYR A 82 -3.94 7.21 10.84
N GLY A 83 -3.69 8.17 9.93
CA GLY A 83 -4.13 8.08 8.54
C GLY A 83 -3.54 6.86 7.81
N THR A 84 -2.29 6.52 8.10
CA THR A 84 -1.64 5.31 7.57
C THR A 84 -2.29 4.04 8.12
N PHE A 85 -2.58 3.98 9.42
CA PHE A 85 -3.29 2.85 10.02
C PHE A 85 -4.70 2.67 9.47
N ARG A 86 -5.47 3.75 9.33
CA ARG A 86 -6.80 3.72 8.71
C ARG A 86 -6.75 3.16 7.30
N TYR A 87 -5.81 3.64 6.49
CA TYR A 87 -5.64 3.16 5.12
C TYR A 87 -5.28 1.67 5.09
N ALA A 88 -4.33 1.24 5.93
CA ALA A 88 -3.94 -0.17 6.04
C ALA A 88 -5.11 -1.07 6.46
N LEU A 89 -5.93 -0.60 7.41
CA LEU A 89 -7.10 -1.31 7.89
C LEU A 89 -8.18 -1.41 6.83
N GLN A 90 -8.44 -0.33 6.09
CA GLN A 90 -9.39 -0.31 4.97
C GLN A 90 -9.00 -1.34 3.90
N ILE A 91 -7.73 -1.35 3.45
CA ILE A 91 -7.24 -2.34 2.49
C ILE A 91 -7.43 -3.76 3.02
N ALA A 92 -7.11 -4.00 4.29
CA ALA A 92 -7.30 -5.30 4.91
C ALA A 92 -8.79 -5.70 4.93
N ILE A 93 -9.71 -4.83 5.35
CA ILE A 93 -11.16 -5.09 5.37
C ILE A 93 -11.64 -5.49 3.97
N TRP A 94 -11.31 -4.69 2.96
CA TRP A 94 -11.71 -4.94 1.57
C TRP A 94 -11.17 -6.28 1.06
N ALA A 95 -9.90 -6.56 1.33
CA ALA A 95 -9.27 -7.84 0.96
C ALA A 95 -9.97 -9.05 1.61
N HIS A 96 -10.35 -8.96 2.89
CA HIS A 96 -11.04 -10.05 3.59
C HIS A 96 -12.48 -10.19 3.14
N LEU A 97 -13.18 -9.09 2.89
CA LEU A 97 -14.55 -9.07 2.39
C LEU A 97 -14.66 -9.79 1.03
N PHE A 98 -13.92 -9.34 0.01
CA PHE A 98 -14.02 -9.92 -1.34
C PHE A 98 -13.59 -11.39 -1.38
N ILE A 99 -12.55 -11.77 -0.63
CA ILE A 99 -12.10 -13.16 -0.59
C ILE A 99 -13.02 -14.04 0.25
N GLY A 100 -13.63 -13.49 1.31
CA GLY A 100 -14.68 -14.13 2.06
C GLY A 100 -15.88 -14.48 1.16
N LEU A 101 -16.36 -13.51 0.39
CA LEU A 101 -17.46 -13.69 -0.56
C LEU A 101 -17.11 -14.70 -1.67
N ALA A 102 -15.92 -14.60 -2.27
CA ALA A 102 -15.49 -15.55 -3.28
C ALA A 102 -15.42 -16.99 -2.74
N ARG A 103 -14.99 -17.16 -1.49
CA ARG A 103 -14.99 -18.47 -0.81
C ARG A 103 -16.39 -18.96 -0.49
N MET A 104 -17.33 -18.08 -0.17
CA MET A 104 -18.75 -18.46 -0.03
C MET A 104 -19.37 -18.91 -1.36
N ALA A 105 -18.88 -18.39 -2.48
CA ALA A 105 -19.26 -18.83 -3.83
C ALA A 105 -18.51 -20.10 -4.30
N GLY A 106 -17.78 -20.80 -3.41
CA GLY A 106 -17.07 -22.04 -3.72
C GLY A 106 -15.65 -21.87 -4.28
N TYR A 107 -15.13 -20.64 -4.42
CA TYR A 107 -13.78 -20.40 -4.91
C TYR A 107 -12.76 -20.29 -3.76
N ARG A 108 -11.81 -21.21 -3.69
CA ARG A 108 -10.77 -21.23 -2.64
C ARG A 108 -9.62 -20.27 -2.94
N LEU A 109 -9.94 -19.00 -3.11
CA LEU A 109 -8.97 -17.96 -3.42
C LEU A 109 -7.99 -17.69 -2.25
N PRO A 110 -6.70 -17.40 -2.52
CA PRO A 110 -5.75 -16.91 -1.51
C PRO A 110 -6.22 -15.65 -0.78
N ARG A 111 -5.66 -15.38 0.40
CA ARG A 111 -5.98 -14.13 1.14
C ARG A 111 -5.41 -12.93 0.41
N GLY A 112 -6.15 -11.83 0.36
CA GLY A 112 -5.68 -10.58 -0.25
C GLY A 112 -4.66 -9.81 0.59
N SER A 113 -4.70 -10.00 1.92
CA SER A 113 -3.74 -9.43 2.87
C SER A 113 -3.48 -10.43 4.00
N TRP A 114 -2.25 -10.51 4.50
CA TRP A 114 -1.89 -11.44 5.57
C TRP A 114 -0.79 -10.91 6.49
N ARG A 115 -1.17 -10.49 7.70
CA ARG A 115 -0.26 -10.05 8.78
C ARG A 115 0.84 -9.09 8.29
N PRO A 116 0.48 -7.95 7.65
CA PRO A 116 1.46 -7.01 7.12
C PRO A 116 2.30 -6.35 8.24
N LEU A 117 1.77 -6.24 9.47
CA LEU A 117 2.49 -5.73 10.64
C LEU A 117 3.65 -6.63 11.09
N GLU A 118 3.59 -7.93 10.75
CA GLU A 118 4.64 -8.88 11.12
C GLU A 118 5.81 -8.92 10.12
N SER A 119 5.75 -8.10 9.07
CA SER A 119 6.77 -8.06 8.02
C SER A 119 8.14 -7.65 8.58
N ARG A 120 9.17 -8.39 8.19
CA ARG A 120 10.56 -8.13 8.60
C ARG A 120 11.35 -7.31 7.59
N THR A 121 10.80 -7.13 6.40
CA THR A 121 11.43 -6.42 5.29
C THR A 121 10.36 -5.70 4.45
N LEU A 122 10.77 -4.70 3.66
CA LEU A 122 9.87 -4.02 2.73
C LEU A 122 9.32 -4.97 1.67
N MET A 123 10.14 -5.91 1.19
CA MET A 123 9.71 -6.97 0.29
C MET A 123 8.59 -7.83 0.91
N GLU A 124 8.77 -8.26 2.15
CA GLU A 124 7.78 -9.07 2.84
C GLU A 124 6.47 -8.29 3.06
N TYR A 125 6.57 -7.00 3.42
CA TYR A 125 5.40 -6.12 3.53
C TYR A 125 4.64 -6.01 2.21
N PHE A 126 5.35 -5.71 1.12
CA PHE A 126 4.76 -5.60 -0.22
C PHE A 126 4.09 -6.91 -0.67
N ASN A 127 4.67 -8.06 -0.30
CA ASN A 127 4.09 -9.38 -0.57
C ASN A 127 2.85 -9.70 0.28
N ARG A 128 2.69 -9.06 1.44
CA ARG A 128 1.62 -9.34 2.43
C ARG A 128 0.46 -8.35 2.41
N PHE A 129 0.67 -7.13 1.92
CA PHE A 129 -0.30 -6.04 2.10
C PHE A 129 -1.42 -6.03 1.04
N HIS A 130 -1.10 -6.25 -0.25
CA HIS A 130 -2.07 -6.11 -1.36
C HIS A 130 -1.88 -7.17 -2.46
N PHE A 131 -2.04 -8.45 -2.11
CA PHE A 131 -1.65 -9.61 -2.94
C PHE A 131 -2.17 -9.55 -4.39
N TYR A 132 -3.47 -9.37 -4.61
CA TYR A 132 -4.05 -9.43 -5.96
C TYR A 132 -3.64 -8.28 -6.86
N PHE A 133 -3.43 -7.10 -6.30
CA PHE A 133 -2.90 -5.97 -7.06
C PHE A 133 -1.44 -6.23 -7.44
N LYS A 134 -0.65 -6.70 -6.48
CA LYS A 134 0.74 -7.10 -6.72
C LYS A 134 0.87 -8.14 -7.83
N GLU A 135 -0.02 -9.12 -7.88
CA GLU A 135 -0.02 -10.15 -8.92
C GLU A 135 -0.18 -9.57 -10.32
N ILE A 136 -1.05 -8.56 -10.52
CA ILE A 136 -1.15 -7.87 -11.80
C ILE A 136 0.19 -7.21 -12.16
N LEU A 137 0.79 -6.51 -11.20
CA LEU A 137 2.08 -5.86 -11.42
C LEU A 137 3.17 -6.88 -11.76
N VAL A 138 3.11 -8.07 -11.16
CA VAL A 138 4.04 -9.16 -11.46
C VAL A 138 3.82 -9.68 -12.88
N ASP A 139 2.59 -10.00 -13.24
CA ASP A 139 2.27 -10.60 -14.53
C ASP A 139 2.54 -9.63 -15.69
N LEU A 140 2.22 -8.34 -15.52
CA LEU A 140 2.31 -7.34 -16.60
C LEU A 140 3.67 -6.63 -16.69
N PHE A 141 4.38 -6.44 -15.58
CA PHE A 141 5.61 -5.65 -15.56
C PHE A 141 6.81 -6.46 -15.11
N PHE A 142 6.71 -7.17 -13.98
CA PHE A 142 7.86 -7.88 -13.43
C PHE A 142 8.35 -9.00 -14.36
N ILE A 143 7.46 -9.92 -14.75
CA ILE A 143 7.83 -11.13 -15.51
C ILE A 143 8.39 -10.76 -16.89
N PRO A 144 7.74 -9.88 -17.68
CA PRO A 144 8.28 -9.45 -18.96
C PRO A 144 9.66 -8.78 -18.83
N THR A 145 9.84 -7.90 -17.84
CA THR A 145 11.13 -7.25 -17.60
C THR A 145 12.19 -8.27 -17.18
N PHE A 146 11.88 -9.15 -16.22
CA PHE A 146 12.81 -10.14 -15.69
C PHE A 146 13.36 -11.06 -16.78
N PHE A 147 12.54 -11.48 -17.74
CA PHE A 147 13.01 -12.35 -18.84
C PHE A 147 13.70 -11.59 -19.98
N LYS A 148 13.55 -10.27 -20.08
CA LYS A 148 14.10 -9.47 -21.19
C LYS A 148 15.44 -8.81 -20.87
N VAL A 149 15.62 -8.23 -19.68
CA VAL A 149 16.78 -7.37 -19.37
C VAL A 149 17.78 -8.00 -18.41
N PHE A 150 19.04 -7.54 -18.47
CA PHE A 150 20.11 -7.84 -17.51
C PHE A 150 20.32 -9.34 -17.20
N LYS A 151 20.15 -10.22 -18.19
CA LYS A 151 20.23 -11.69 -18.01
C LYS A 151 21.54 -12.16 -17.37
N GLN A 152 22.63 -11.46 -17.63
CA GLN A 152 23.98 -11.76 -17.09
C GLN A 152 24.23 -11.17 -15.69
N HIS A 153 23.33 -10.30 -15.19
CA HIS A 153 23.45 -9.65 -13.88
C HIS A 153 22.21 -9.93 -13.02
N PRO A 154 22.12 -11.10 -12.37
CA PRO A 154 20.91 -11.55 -11.68
C PRO A 154 20.35 -10.54 -10.66
N ARG A 155 21.23 -9.81 -9.97
CA ARG A 155 20.84 -8.80 -8.97
C ARG A 155 20.24 -7.55 -9.61
N LEU A 156 20.87 -7.04 -10.67
CA LEU A 156 20.37 -5.87 -11.41
C LEU A 156 19.08 -6.20 -12.15
N ARG A 157 18.99 -7.41 -12.73
CA ARG A 157 17.76 -7.98 -13.27
C ARG A 157 16.67 -8.02 -12.22
N MET A 158 17.03 -8.47 -11.01
CA MET A 158 16.06 -8.59 -9.94
C MET A 158 15.51 -7.21 -9.55
N PHE A 159 16.41 -6.28 -9.24
CA PHE A 159 16.08 -4.90 -8.91
C PHE A 159 15.21 -4.25 -9.98
N THR A 160 15.61 -4.36 -11.26
CA THR A 160 14.91 -3.70 -12.37
C THR A 160 13.52 -4.27 -12.58
N ALA A 161 13.34 -5.60 -12.51
CA ALA A 161 12.01 -6.21 -12.63
C ALA A 161 11.09 -5.77 -11.49
N THR A 162 11.60 -5.71 -10.26
CA THR A 162 10.86 -5.18 -9.11
C THR A 162 10.52 -3.71 -9.28
N PHE A 163 11.46 -2.91 -9.79
CA PHE A 163 11.25 -1.48 -10.03
C PHE A 163 10.18 -1.24 -11.09
N MET A 164 10.19 -2.00 -12.19
CA MET A 164 9.17 -1.92 -13.22
C MET A 164 7.78 -2.27 -12.67
N ALA A 165 7.68 -3.24 -11.78
CA ALA A 165 6.40 -3.61 -11.18
C ALA A 165 5.92 -2.61 -10.12
N ALA A 166 6.72 -2.39 -9.07
CA ALA A 166 6.35 -1.56 -7.93
C ALA A 166 6.43 -0.05 -8.20
N GLY A 167 7.18 0.37 -9.22
CA GLY A 167 7.32 1.77 -9.64
C GLY A 167 6.44 2.08 -10.83
N VAL A 168 6.84 1.60 -12.01
CA VAL A 168 6.16 1.94 -13.28
C VAL A 168 4.73 1.37 -13.32
N GLY A 169 4.55 0.09 -13.03
CA GLY A 169 3.24 -0.53 -13.04
C GLY A 169 2.29 0.06 -11.99
N ASN A 170 2.81 0.34 -10.79
CA ASN A 170 2.05 1.02 -9.74
C ASN A 170 1.60 2.43 -10.18
N ALA A 171 2.53 3.23 -10.71
CA ALA A 171 2.25 4.58 -11.20
C ALA A 171 1.21 4.55 -12.34
N LEU A 172 1.38 3.68 -13.34
CA LEU A 172 0.45 3.60 -14.47
C LEU A 172 -0.95 3.17 -14.04
N TRP A 173 -1.06 2.19 -13.12
CA TRP A 173 -2.36 1.76 -12.61
C TRP A 173 -3.11 2.91 -11.95
N HIS A 174 -2.45 3.63 -11.04
CA HIS A 174 -3.09 4.74 -10.33
C HIS A 174 -3.34 5.94 -11.23
N PHE A 175 -2.48 6.19 -12.22
CA PHE A 175 -2.71 7.23 -13.21
C PHE A 175 -3.96 6.95 -14.06
N MET A 176 -4.11 5.71 -14.53
CA MET A 176 -5.24 5.28 -15.36
C MET A 176 -6.54 5.13 -14.56
N ALA A 177 -6.48 4.79 -13.27
CA ALA A 177 -7.66 4.69 -12.42
C ALA A 177 -8.43 6.02 -12.34
N ASP A 178 -7.73 7.15 -12.47
CA ASP A 178 -8.29 8.50 -12.43
C ASP A 178 -8.46 9.10 -13.84
N ILE A 179 -8.89 8.29 -14.82
CA ILE A 179 -9.07 8.75 -16.22
C ILE A 179 -10.01 9.96 -16.36
N GLN A 180 -10.94 10.12 -15.42
CA GLN A 180 -11.82 11.29 -15.38
C GLN A 180 -11.04 12.59 -15.14
N LEU A 181 -9.99 12.56 -14.31
CA LEU A 181 -9.15 13.72 -14.03
C LEU A 181 -8.30 14.09 -15.25
N ILE A 182 -7.88 13.10 -16.04
CA ILE A 182 -7.26 13.33 -17.36
C ILE A 182 -8.24 14.00 -18.33
N ALA A 183 -9.51 13.61 -18.29
CA ALA A 183 -10.54 14.18 -19.15
C ALA A 183 -10.88 15.63 -18.80
N VAL A 184 -10.78 16.01 -17.51
CA VAL A 184 -11.09 17.38 -17.03
C VAL A 184 -9.88 18.30 -17.13
N ASP A 185 -8.71 17.90 -16.64
CA ASP A 185 -7.51 18.77 -16.53
C ASP A 185 -6.58 18.68 -17.75
N GLY A 186 -6.88 17.77 -18.68
CA GLY A 186 -5.99 17.41 -19.77
C GLY A 186 -4.77 16.60 -19.31
N LEU A 187 -4.01 16.08 -20.28
CA LEU A 187 -2.87 15.20 -19.99
C LEU A 187 -1.77 15.89 -19.17
N TRP A 188 -1.49 17.16 -19.46
CA TRP A 188 -0.42 17.89 -18.80
C TRP A 188 -0.76 18.26 -17.36
N GLY A 189 -1.98 18.75 -17.11
CA GLY A 189 -2.47 19.03 -15.76
C GLY A 189 -2.52 17.76 -14.90
N ALA A 190 -2.98 16.65 -15.48
CA ALA A 190 -2.99 15.35 -14.81
C ALA A 190 -1.58 14.84 -14.48
N LEU A 191 -0.57 15.10 -15.32
CA LEU A 191 0.82 14.71 -15.04
C LEU A 191 1.45 15.58 -13.94
N SER A 192 1.22 16.89 -13.97
CA SER A 192 1.76 17.80 -12.94
C SER A 192 1.20 17.48 -11.56
N SER A 193 -0.11 17.21 -11.48
CA SER A 193 -0.79 16.84 -10.23
C SER A 193 -0.41 15.43 -9.74
N PHE A 194 0.10 14.57 -10.63
CA PHE A 194 0.57 13.22 -10.31
C PHE A 194 2.03 13.14 -9.84
N SER A 195 2.78 14.25 -9.87
CA SER A 195 4.20 14.30 -9.49
C SER A 195 4.50 13.72 -8.09
N SER A 196 3.66 14.03 -7.10
CA SER A 196 3.78 13.45 -5.76
C SER A 196 3.65 11.93 -5.77
N TYR A 197 2.70 11.40 -6.53
CA TYR A 197 2.47 9.96 -6.62
C TYR A 197 3.59 9.24 -7.41
N LEU A 198 4.18 9.91 -8.40
CA LEU A 198 5.39 9.42 -9.07
C LEU A 198 6.57 9.32 -8.10
N PHE A 199 6.77 10.32 -7.23
CA PHE A 199 7.77 10.26 -6.17
C PHE A 199 7.50 9.11 -5.19
N TYR A 200 6.25 8.97 -4.74
CA TYR A 200 5.81 7.82 -3.94
C TYR A 200 6.19 6.49 -4.58
N SER A 201 5.84 6.31 -5.86
CA SER A 201 6.07 5.06 -6.60
C SER A 201 7.57 4.79 -6.78
N PHE A 202 8.37 5.82 -7.05
CA PHE A 202 9.82 5.72 -7.17
C PHE A 202 10.46 5.24 -5.86
N VAL A 203 10.18 5.90 -4.74
CA VAL A 203 10.79 5.57 -3.45
C VAL A 203 10.33 4.19 -2.97
N LEU A 204 9.05 3.85 -3.16
CA LEU A 204 8.53 2.49 -2.90
C LEU A 204 9.31 1.44 -3.70
N ALA A 205 9.47 1.67 -5.00
CA ALA A 205 10.13 0.75 -5.92
C ALA A 205 11.61 0.52 -5.56
N VAL A 206 12.33 1.59 -5.22
CA VAL A 206 13.72 1.49 -4.75
C VAL A 206 13.80 0.70 -3.44
N GLY A 207 12.96 1.03 -2.45
CA GLY A 207 12.96 0.34 -1.15
C GLY A 207 12.65 -1.16 -1.26
N VAL A 208 11.61 -1.51 -2.02
CA VAL A 208 11.21 -2.89 -2.27
C VAL A 208 12.24 -3.62 -3.13
N GLY A 209 12.77 -2.98 -4.18
CA GLY A 209 13.80 -3.53 -5.07
C GLY A 209 15.10 -3.86 -4.33
N LEU A 210 15.63 -2.92 -3.55
CA LEU A 210 16.81 -3.15 -2.71
C LEU A 210 16.55 -4.25 -1.67
N SER A 211 15.37 -4.25 -1.07
CA SER A 211 14.95 -5.32 -0.16
C SER A 211 14.90 -6.69 -0.85
N GLN A 212 14.50 -6.77 -2.13
CA GLN A 212 14.50 -8.00 -2.91
C GLN A 212 15.91 -8.51 -3.16
N VAL A 213 16.81 -7.61 -3.59
CA VAL A 213 18.20 -7.95 -3.88
C VAL A 213 18.88 -8.46 -2.61
N ARG A 214 18.69 -7.79 -1.47
CA ARG A 214 19.21 -8.26 -0.18
C ARG A 214 18.73 -9.65 0.17
N ALA A 215 17.44 -9.94 0.00
CA ALA A 215 16.90 -11.28 0.22
C ALA A 215 17.54 -12.31 -0.73
N SER A 216 17.75 -11.97 -2.01
CA SER A 216 18.43 -12.85 -2.97
C SER A 216 19.90 -13.12 -2.63
N MET A 217 20.53 -12.24 -1.86
CA MET A 217 21.88 -12.43 -1.32
C MET A 217 21.90 -13.27 -0.03
N GLY A 218 20.76 -13.79 0.41
CA GLY A 218 20.67 -14.61 1.62
C GLY A 218 20.54 -13.81 2.91
N TYR A 219 20.28 -12.49 2.86
CA TYR A 219 20.03 -11.71 4.07
C TYR A 219 18.80 -12.24 4.80
N ARG A 220 18.96 -12.58 6.08
CA ARG A 220 17.90 -13.00 6.98
C ARG A 220 17.78 -12.02 8.15
N PRO A 221 16.61 -11.39 8.35
CA PRO A 221 16.38 -10.55 9.51
C PRO A 221 16.57 -11.33 10.81
N SER A 222 17.03 -10.65 11.86
CA SER A 222 17.19 -11.26 13.18
C SER A 222 15.84 -11.76 13.72
N SER A 223 15.86 -12.97 14.31
CA SER A 223 14.68 -13.59 14.93
C SER A 223 14.43 -13.14 16.37
N THR A 224 15.40 -12.46 16.99
CA THR A 224 15.33 -11.96 18.39
C THR A 224 14.25 -10.91 18.55
N LEU A 225 13.67 -10.76 19.74
CA LEU A 225 12.63 -9.76 20.00
C LEU A 225 13.06 -8.34 19.60
N ALA A 226 14.30 -7.94 19.93
CA ALA A 226 14.86 -6.66 19.51
C ALA A 226 14.90 -6.51 17.97
N GLY A 227 15.34 -7.56 17.26
CA GLY A 227 15.32 -7.60 15.80
C GLY A 227 13.91 -7.49 15.22
N ARG A 228 12.93 -8.08 15.91
CA ARG A 228 11.51 -8.03 15.52
C ARG A 228 10.94 -6.62 15.64
N ILE A 229 11.21 -5.95 16.75
CA ILE A 229 10.79 -4.57 17.03
C ILE A 229 11.46 -3.61 16.05
N TYR A 230 12.78 -3.75 15.85
CA TYR A 230 13.52 -2.95 14.88
C TYR A 230 12.94 -3.07 13.47
N ALA A 231 12.67 -4.29 13.01
CA ALA A 231 12.11 -4.51 11.68
C ALA A 231 10.70 -3.91 11.55
N PHE A 232 9.87 -4.01 12.59
CA PHE A 232 8.56 -3.35 12.63
C PHE A 232 8.72 -1.84 12.49
N LEU A 233 9.54 -1.21 13.34
CA LEU A 233 9.76 0.24 13.31
C LEU A 233 10.32 0.70 11.96
N PHE A 234 11.29 -0.02 11.39
CA PHE A 234 11.87 0.32 10.09
C PHE A 234 10.83 0.25 8.96
N VAL A 235 10.11 -0.87 8.84
CA VAL A 235 9.11 -1.07 7.78
C VAL A 235 7.95 -0.08 7.95
N TRP A 236 7.45 0.10 9.17
CA TRP A 236 6.32 1.00 9.42
C TRP A 236 6.68 2.46 9.26
N SER A 237 7.82 2.92 9.77
CA SER A 237 8.27 4.29 9.56
C SER A 237 8.43 4.59 8.06
N PHE A 238 8.97 3.64 7.28
CA PHE A 238 9.02 3.79 5.81
C PHE A 238 7.62 4.00 5.22
N VAL A 239 6.64 3.15 5.56
CA VAL A 239 5.27 3.25 5.04
C VAL A 239 4.57 4.55 5.49
N VAL A 240 4.74 4.94 6.75
CA VAL A 240 4.14 6.14 7.35
C VAL A 240 4.68 7.40 6.67
N LEU A 241 6.00 7.53 6.53
CA LEU A 241 6.63 8.68 5.87
C LEU A 241 6.18 8.77 4.41
N LEU A 242 6.11 7.63 3.73
CA LEU A 242 5.76 7.57 2.33
C LEU A 242 4.27 7.87 2.08
N ARG A 243 3.40 7.69 3.08
CA ARG A 243 1.96 7.96 2.98
C ARG A 243 1.65 9.41 2.58
N VAL A 244 2.46 10.38 3.02
CA VAL A 244 2.30 11.81 2.67
C VAL A 244 2.23 12.03 1.15
N PHE A 245 2.96 11.23 0.38
CA PHE A 245 3.05 11.36 -1.08
C PHE A 245 2.07 10.49 -1.86
N SER A 246 1.39 9.56 -1.18
CA SER A 246 0.58 8.48 -1.77
C SER A 246 -0.89 8.85 -2.04
N ASP A 247 -1.24 10.11 -1.82
CA ASP A 247 -2.61 10.57 -1.88
C ASP A 247 -3.12 10.67 -3.32
N GLY A 248 -4.35 10.21 -3.52
CA GLY A 248 -4.99 10.11 -4.83
C GLY A 248 -5.83 11.33 -5.22
N THR A 249 -6.10 12.25 -4.29
CA THR A 249 -6.92 13.44 -4.58
C THR A 249 -6.19 14.46 -5.46
N ARG A 250 -4.85 14.48 -5.40
CA ARG A 250 -3.95 15.33 -6.20
C ARG A 250 -4.11 16.84 -5.96
N ASP A 251 -4.72 17.22 -4.83
CA ASP A 251 -4.98 18.63 -4.47
C ASP A 251 -3.73 19.43 -4.06
N HIS A 252 -2.63 18.74 -3.78
CA HIS A 252 -1.38 19.36 -3.32
C HIS A 252 -0.19 18.96 -4.15
N SER A 253 0.65 19.94 -4.43
CA SER A 253 1.92 19.74 -5.14
C SER A 253 2.91 18.89 -4.32
N PHE A 254 3.88 18.30 -5.02
CA PHE A 254 5.00 17.62 -4.38
C PHE A 254 5.73 18.51 -3.35
N ALA A 255 5.94 19.79 -3.68
CA ALA A 255 6.65 20.72 -2.81
C ALA A 255 5.92 20.95 -1.49
N GLN A 256 4.60 21.19 -1.53
CA GLN A 256 3.77 21.36 -0.32
C GLN A 256 3.81 20.13 0.58
N ARG A 257 3.72 18.93 -0.03
CA ARG A 257 3.80 17.65 0.70
C ARG A 257 5.18 17.43 1.33
N LEU A 258 6.24 17.79 0.62
CA LEU A 258 7.61 17.71 1.14
C LEU A 258 7.82 18.69 2.30
N GLN A 259 7.36 19.94 2.17
CA GLN A 259 7.44 20.94 3.23
C GLN A 259 6.62 20.51 4.46
N PHE A 260 5.42 19.98 4.27
CA PHE A 260 4.62 19.40 5.35
C PHE A 260 5.40 18.30 6.08
N LEU A 261 5.99 17.35 5.34
CA LEU A 261 6.81 16.29 5.92
C LEU A 261 8.00 16.83 6.71
N LEU A 262 8.72 17.82 6.18
CA LEU A 262 9.86 18.45 6.86
C LEU A 262 9.42 19.17 8.14
N SER A 263 8.25 19.81 8.13
CA SER A 263 7.69 20.48 9.31
C SER A 263 7.44 19.53 10.49
N LEU A 264 7.15 18.24 10.22
CA LEU A 264 7.03 17.22 11.27
C LEU A 264 8.35 16.97 12.02
N PHE A 265 9.48 17.36 11.46
CA PHE A 265 10.80 17.28 12.11
C PHE A 265 11.25 18.61 12.72
N GLY A 266 10.37 19.63 12.75
CA GLY A 266 10.71 20.99 13.20
C GLY A 266 11.56 21.77 12.19
N LEU A 267 11.70 21.27 10.96
CA LEU A 267 12.39 21.98 9.90
C LEU A 267 11.40 22.98 9.28
N HIS A 268 11.38 24.19 9.81
CA HIS A 268 10.62 25.30 9.24
C HIS A 268 11.30 25.78 7.95
N THR A 269 10.84 25.28 6.81
CA THR A 269 11.07 25.99 5.55
C THR A 269 10.18 27.23 5.60
N GLY A 270 10.76 28.40 5.87
CA GLY A 270 10.02 29.67 5.90
C GLY A 270 9.08 29.75 4.70
N ILE A 271 7.77 29.82 4.97
CA ILE A 271 6.74 29.83 3.93
C ILE A 271 6.95 31.09 3.09
N SER A 272 7.45 30.92 1.88
CA SER A 272 7.28 31.85 0.77
C SER A 272 6.90 30.96 -0.42
N LEU A 273 5.60 30.85 -0.69
CA LEU A 273 5.10 30.35 -1.97
C LEU A 273 5.34 31.43 -3.03
#